data_AF-A0A4Y3WP32-F1
#
_entry.id   AF-A0A4Y3WP32-F1
#
_cell.length_a   1.000
_cell.length_b   1.000
_cell.length_c   1.000
_cell.angle_alpha   90.00
_cell.angle_beta   90.00
_cell.angle_gamma   90.00
#
_symmetry.space_group_name_H-M   'P 1'
#
loop_
_entity.id
_entity.type
_entity.pdbx_description
1 polymer ?
#
loop_
_entity_poly.entity_id
_entity_poly.type
_entity_poly.pdbx_seq_one_letter_code
_entity_poly.pdbx_strand_id
1 'polypeptide(L)' 'MTRLRMLAPLLVAATLAAVAVATVRDAGCDQPGYLEMLDGGGYELVGGCVAAGDLLVADPPPPAPPADDTADRG' A
#
# COMPACT_ATOMS: atom_id res chain seq x y z
N MET A 1 8.56 -12.32 46.16
CA MET A 1 9.54 -11.85 45.14
C MET A 1 9.70 -12.78 43.94
N THR A 2 9.53 -14.10 44.09
CA THR A 2 9.64 -15.10 42.99
C THR A 2 8.53 -15.02 41.94
N ARG A 3 7.28 -14.75 42.34
CA ARG A 3 6.14 -14.62 41.39
C ARG A 3 6.30 -13.43 40.43
N LEU A 4 6.86 -12.32 40.90
CA LEU A 4 7.07 -11.12 40.09
C LEU A 4 8.10 -11.37 38.97
N ARG A 5 9.18 -12.09 39.28
CA ARG A 5 10.21 -12.48 38.31
C ARG A 5 9.69 -13.45 37.25
N MET A 6 8.68 -14.24 37.58
CA MET A 6 8.06 -15.20 36.67
C MET A 6 7.03 -14.55 35.73
N LEU A 7 6.32 -13.52 36.21
CA LEU A 7 5.29 -12.82 35.43
C LEU A 7 5.85 -11.68 34.57
N ALA A 8 6.98 -11.08 34.98
CA ALA A 8 7.65 -10.03 34.21
C ALA A 8 7.87 -10.37 32.72
N PRO A 9 8.45 -11.53 32.33
CA PRO A 9 8.65 -11.84 30.91
C PRO A 9 7.32 -12.00 30.14
N LEU A 10 6.29 -12.52 30.80
CA LEU A 10 4.97 -12.73 30.20
C LEU A 10 4.26 -11.39 29.96
N LEU A 11 4.39 -10.45 30.90
CA LEU A 11 3.93 -9.07 30.72
C LEU A 11 4.67 -8.37 29.57
N VAL A 12 5.99 -8.49 29.52
CA VAL A 12 6.79 -7.90 28.42
C VAL A 12 6.36 -8.47 27.07
N ALA A 13 6.21 -9.80 26.95
CA ALA A 13 5.74 -10.43 25.72
C ALA A 13 4.33 -9.94 25.32
N ALA A 14 3.41 -9.84 26.27
CA ALA A 14 2.07 -9.33 26.02
C ALA A 14 2.07 -7.87 25.55
N THR A 15 2.93 -7.02 26.15
CA THR A 15 3.06 -5.62 25.72
C THR A 15 3.64 -5.51 24.31
N LEU A 16 4.69 -6.29 23.99
CA LEU A 16 5.27 -6.31 22.64
C LEU A 16 4.26 -6.78 21.59
N ALA A 17 3.47 -7.80 21.90
CA ALA A 17 2.40 -8.26 21.01
C ALA A 17 1.33 -7.20 20.79
N ALA A 18 0.90 -6.50 21.85
CA ALA A 18 -0.07 -5.41 21.74
C ALA A 18 0.45 -4.25 20.88
N VAL A 19 1.72 -3.87 21.05
CA VAL A 19 2.38 -2.85 20.23
C VAL A 19 2.42 -3.26 18.76
N ALA A 20 2.79 -4.51 18.46
CA ALA A 20 2.82 -4.99 17.08
C ALA A 20 1.43 -4.92 16.42
N VAL A 21 0.38 -5.35 17.12
CA VAL A 21 -1.00 -5.23 16.60
C VAL A 21 -1.38 -3.77 16.37
N ALA A 22 -1.08 -2.88 17.32
CA ALA A 22 -1.35 -1.45 17.17
C ALA A 22 -0.64 -0.85 15.96
N THR A 23 0.63 -1.22 15.70
CA THR A 23 1.36 -0.73 14.53
C THR A 23 0.77 -1.20 13.21
N VAL A 24 0.27 -2.44 13.13
CA VAL A 24 -0.40 -2.96 11.93
C VAL A 24 -1.71 -2.22 11.67
N ARG A 25 -2.47 -1.91 12.74
CA ARG A 25 -3.73 -1.14 12.65
C ARG A 25 -3.48 0.31 12.23
N ASP A 26 -2.49 0.96 12.82
CA ASP A 26 -2.13 2.35 12.51
C ASP A 26 -1.61 2.50 11.06
N ALA A 27 -0.89 1.48 10.57
CA ALA A 27 -0.48 1.40 9.18
C ALA A 27 -1.62 1.10 8.20
N GLY A 28 -2.84 0.82 8.69
CA GLY A 28 -3.99 0.45 7.85
C GLY A 28 -3.85 -0.92 7.18
N CYS A 29 -2.93 -1.76 7.64
CA CYS A 29 -2.66 -3.09 7.08
C CYS A 29 -3.77 -4.11 7.39
N ASP A 30 -4.65 -3.82 8.34
CA ASP A 30 -5.80 -4.65 8.68
C ASP A 30 -7.05 -4.32 7.87
N GLN A 31 -7.09 -3.12 7.29
CA GLN A 31 -8.20 -2.65 6.49
C GLN A 31 -7.98 -3.14 5.06
N PRO A 32 -8.92 -3.88 4.44
CA PRO A 32 -8.83 -4.15 3.01
C PRO A 32 -8.87 -2.83 2.24
N GLY A 33 -8.01 -2.69 1.22
CA GLY A 33 -8.01 -1.50 0.37
C GLY A 33 -9.36 -1.35 -0.33
N TYR A 34 -9.90 -0.12 -0.34
CA TYR A 34 -11.16 0.21 -1.00
C TYR A 34 -11.01 1.44 -1.89
N LEU A 35 -11.84 1.51 -2.93
CA LEU A 35 -11.89 2.65 -3.84
C LEU A 35 -12.77 3.74 -3.23
N GLU A 36 -12.20 4.90 -2.98
CA GLU A 36 -12.93 6.10 -2.58
C GLU A 36 -13.01 7.08 -3.75
N MET A 37 -14.13 7.75 -3.92
CA MET A 37 -14.37 8.65 -5.04
C MET A 37 -13.87 10.06 -4.67
N LEU A 38 -13.01 10.65 -5.49
CA LEU A 38 -12.48 11.99 -5.22
C LEU A 38 -13.48 13.08 -5.61
N ASP A 39 -13.50 14.17 -4.84
CA ASP A 39 -14.35 15.33 -5.09
C ASP A 39 -14.13 15.99 -6.47
N GLY A 40 -13.00 15.71 -7.13
CA GLY A 40 -12.65 16.18 -8.47
C GLY A 40 -12.94 15.19 -9.61
N GLY A 41 -13.54 14.03 -9.30
CA GLY A 41 -13.69 12.92 -10.23
C GLY A 41 -12.47 11.99 -10.24
N GLY A 42 -12.72 10.70 -10.43
CA GLY A 42 -11.72 9.64 -10.29
C GLY A 42 -11.88 8.85 -9.00
N TYR A 43 -11.11 7.77 -8.88
CA TYR A 43 -11.09 6.92 -7.70
C TYR A 43 -9.67 6.84 -7.14
N GLU A 44 -9.55 6.90 -5.82
CA GLU A 44 -8.30 6.66 -5.09
C GLU A 44 -8.41 5.37 -4.29
N LEU A 45 -7.32 4.61 -4.27
CA LEU A 45 -7.19 3.41 -3.44
C LEU A 45 -6.83 3.88 -2.03
N VAL A 46 -7.77 3.73 -1.10
CA VAL A 46 -7.61 4.13 0.30
C VAL A 46 -7.52 2.87 1.17
N GLY A 47 -6.58 2.89 2.11
CA GLY A 47 -6.32 1.77 3.02
C GLY A 47 -5.66 0.56 2.34
N GLY A 48 -5.40 -0.48 3.13
CA GLY A 48 -4.62 -1.63 2.71
C GLY A 48 -3.14 -1.32 2.69
N CYS A 49 -2.35 -2.15 3.37
CA CYS A 49 -0.90 -2.17 3.12
C CYS A 49 -0.68 -2.72 1.73
N VAL A 50 -0.54 -1.81 0.77
CA VAL A 50 -0.39 -2.10 -0.65
C VAL A 50 0.81 -3.04 -0.81
N ALA A 51 0.56 -4.28 -1.25
CA ALA A 51 1.65 -5.14 -1.66
C ALA A 51 2.25 -4.57 -2.95
N ALA A 52 3.57 -4.65 -3.14
CA ALA A 52 4.24 -4.06 -4.30
C ALA A 52 3.71 -4.55 -5.67
N GLY A 53 2.96 -5.66 -5.70
CA GLY A 53 2.29 -6.18 -6.91
C GLY A 53 0.87 -5.67 -7.16
N ASP A 54 0.26 -4.94 -6.22
CA ASP A 54 -1.11 -4.39 -6.36
C ASP A 54 -1.13 -3.02 -7.05
N LEU A 55 0.04 -2.40 -7.24
CA LEU A 55 0.18 -1.17 -8.00
C LEU A 55 0.09 -1.49 -9.50
N LEU A 56 -1.04 -1.11 -10.12
CA LEU A 56 -1.17 -1.06 -11.58
C LEU A 56 -0.24 0.02 -12.13
N VAL A 57 1.03 -0.32 -12.36
CA VAL A 57 1.93 0.50 -13.16
C VAL A 57 1.41 0.44 -14.60
N ALA A 58 0.88 1.55 -15.11
CA ALA A 58 0.44 1.63 -16.49
C ALA A 58 1.62 1.31 -17.42
N ASP A 59 1.39 0.45 -18.42
CA ASP A 59 2.38 0.18 -19.45
C ASP A 59 2.79 1.51 -20.12
N PRO A 60 4.09 1.74 -20.36
CA PRO A 60 4.54 2.93 -21.06
C PRO A 60 3.86 2.99 -22.44
N PRO A 61 3.51 4.21 -22.93
CA PRO A 61 2.85 4.34 -24.21
C PRO A 61 3.71 3.74 -25.33
N PRO A 62 3.10 3.10 -26.35
CA PRO A 62 3.84 2.54 -27.47
C PRO A 62 4.64 3.65 -28.17
N PRO A 63 5.83 3.34 -28.71
CA PRO A 63 6.64 4.32 -29.41
C PRO A 63 5.87 4.91 -30.60
N ALA A 64 6.03 6.22 -30.82
CA ALA A 64 5.37 6.91 -31.92
C ALA A 64 5.78 6.30 -33.28
N PRO A 65 4.84 6.18 -34.24
CA PRO A 65 5.17 5.73 -35.58
C PRO A 65 6.15 6.73 -36.24
N PRO A 66 7.05 6.25 -37.12
CA PRO A 66 7.94 7.13 -37.87
C PRO A 66 7.10 8.11 -38.72
N ALA A 67 7.55 9.37 -38.81
CA ALA A 67 6.88 10.37 -39.63
C ALA A 67 7.04 10.01 -41.12
N ASP A 68 5.91 9.86 -41.82
CA ASP A 68 5.90 9.60 -43.26
C ASP A 68 6.21 10.90 -44.04
N ASP A 69 7.45 11.03 -44.54
CA ASP A 69 7.95 12.13 -45.38
C ASP A 69 7.33 12.18 -46.80
N THR A 70 6.13 11.63 -47.04
CA THR A 70 5.56 11.51 -48.40
C THR A 70 4.77 12.73 -48.88
N ALA A 71 4.79 13.86 -48.17
CA ALA A 71 4.11 15.09 -48.60
C ALA A 71 4.88 15.91 -49.67
N ASP A 72 6.08 15.49 -50.09
CA ASP A 72 6.96 16.27 -51.00
C ASP A 72 7.16 15.67 -52.41
N ARG A 73 6.12 15.10 -53.04
CA ARG A 73 6.25 14.76 -54.47
C ARG A 73 4.97 14.99 -55.28
N GLY A 74 4.78 16.26 -55.65
CA GLY A 74 4.47 16.71 -57.03
C GLY A 74 3.11 16.42 -57.60
#